data_AF-A0A2E5HFS3-F1
#
_entry.id   AF-A0A2E5HFS3-F1
#
_cell.length_a   1.000
_cell.length_b   1.000
_cell.length_c   1.000
_cell.angle_alpha   90.00
_cell.angle_beta   90.00
_cell.angle_gamma   90.00
#
_symmetry.space_group_name_H-M   'P 1'
#
loop_
_entity.id
_entity.type
_entity.pdbx_description
1 polymer ?
#
loop_
_entity_poly.entity_id
_entity_poly.type
_entity_poly.pdbx_seq_one_letter_code
_entity_poly.pdbx_strand_id
1 'polypeptide(L)'
;MNQLLTLLIVLVVFLIIILAGRKDRVGKADAAKESGKKERDEWAKENVLSAYQVQNKRDELTSTIDKKLGADTPDAGMLKKIVNEWAELKLKRFAERRSWVREPEKKED
;
A
#
# COMPACT_ATOMS: atom_id res chain seq x y z
N MET A 1 -27.73 -9.76 -57.11
CA MET A 1 -28.33 -9.51 -55.77
C MET A 1 -27.64 -10.31 -54.67
N ASN A 2 -27.33 -11.59 -54.88
CA ASN A 2 -26.69 -12.44 -53.86
C ASN A 2 -25.23 -12.06 -53.53
N GLN A 3 -24.41 -11.64 -54.50
CA GLN A 3 -23.01 -11.27 -54.24
C GLN A 3 -22.87 -10.05 -53.31
N LEU A 4 -23.70 -9.02 -53.47
CA LEU A 4 -23.71 -7.85 -52.56
C LEU A 4 -24.14 -8.25 -51.14
N LEU A 5 -25.10 -9.16 -51.04
CA LEU A 5 -25.59 -9.72 -49.77
C LEU A 5 -24.50 -10.53 -49.05
N THR A 6 -23.79 -11.40 -49.78
CA THR A 6 -22.68 -12.18 -49.22
C THR A 6 -21.53 -11.27 -48.76
N LEU A 7 -21.20 -10.23 -49.52
CA LEU A 7 -20.14 -9.28 -49.18
C LEU A 7 -20.47 -8.50 -47.90
N LEU A 8 -21.74 -8.09 -47.76
CA LEU A 8 -22.23 -7.41 -46.55
C LEU A 8 -22.19 -8.32 -45.32
N ILE A 9 -22.60 -9.59 -45.47
CA ILE A 9 -22.55 -10.59 -44.39
C ILE A 9 -21.11 -10.82 -43.92
N VAL A 10 -20.16 -10.99 -44.85
CA VAL A 10 -18.74 -11.19 -44.51
C VAL A 10 -18.17 -9.98 -43.77
N LEU A 11 -18.54 -8.76 -44.18
CA LEU A 11 -18.09 -7.53 -43.54
C LEU A 11 -18.61 -7.40 -42.10
N VAL A 12 -19.88 -7.77 -41.86
CA VAL A 12 -20.47 -7.80 -40.52
C VAL A 12 -19.80 -8.85 -39.64
N VAL A 13 -19.52 -10.04 -40.15
CA VAL A 13 -18.79 -11.09 -39.40
C VAL A 13 -17.38 -10.61 -39.03
N PHE A 14 -16.68 -9.93 -39.94
CA PHE A 14 -15.35 -9.39 -39.68
C PHE A 14 -15.37 -8.30 -38.58
N LEU A 15 -16.38 -7.43 -38.58
CA LEU A 15 -16.58 -6.43 -37.52
C LEU A 15 -16.82 -7.07 -36.15
N ILE A 16 -17.60 -8.16 -36.07
CA ILE A 16 -17.86 -8.89 -34.82
C ILE A 16 -16.56 -9.48 -34.26
N ILE A 17 -15.72 -10.09 -35.10
CA ILE A 17 -14.43 -10.68 -34.69
C ILE A 17 -13.49 -9.61 -34.12
N ILE A 18 -13.39 -8.44 -34.77
CA ILE A 18 -12.53 -7.33 -34.31
C ILE A 18 -13.03 -6.76 -32.98
N LEU A 19 -14.35 -6.56 -32.83
CA LEU A 19 -14.95 -6.03 -31.61
C LEU A 19 -14.82 -7.01 -30.43
N ALA A 20 -15.00 -8.31 -30.67
CA ALA A 20 -14.81 -9.36 -29.66
C ALA A 20 -13.34 -9.46 -29.21
N GLY A 21 -12.40 -9.44 -30.16
CA GLY A 21 -10.96 -9.50 -29.87
C GLY A 21 -10.42 -8.29 -29.11
N ARG A 22 -11.05 -7.12 -29.25
CA ARG A 22 -10.68 -5.89 -28.54
C ARG A 22 -11.17 -5.89 -27.09
N LYS A 23 -12.36 -6.44 -26.82
CA LYS A 23 -12.95 -6.54 -25.48
C LYS A 23 -12.12 -7.41 -24.52
N ASP A 24 -11.53 -8.50 -25.03
CA ASP A 24 -10.70 -9.42 -24.22
C ASP A 24 -9.34 -8.82 -23.80
N ARG A 25 -8.76 -7.95 -24.66
CA ARG A 25 -7.46 -7.31 -24.41
C ARG A 25 -7.54 -6.10 -23.48
N VAL A 26 -8.63 -5.33 -23.54
CA VAL A 26 -8.83 -4.15 -22.69
C VAL A 26 -9.25 -4.57 -21.27
N GLY A 27 -10.14 -5.56 -21.14
CA GLY A 27 -10.61 -6.04 -19.83
C GLY A 27 -9.50 -6.61 -18.94
N LYS A 28 -8.49 -7.28 -19.52
CA LYS A 28 -7.34 -7.81 -18.78
C LYS A 28 -6.35 -6.72 -18.35
N ALA A 29 -6.19 -5.67 -19.15
CA ALA A 29 -5.34 -4.54 -18.81
C ALA A 29 -5.93 -3.66 -17.70
N ASP A 30 -7.26 -3.47 -17.70
CA ASP A 30 -7.95 -2.73 -16.66
C ASP A 30 -8.02 -3.53 -15.34
N ALA A 31 -8.30 -4.84 -15.40
CA ALA A 31 -8.31 -5.70 -14.21
C ALA A 31 -6.94 -5.78 -13.52
N ALA A 32 -5.84 -5.84 -14.27
CA ALA A 32 -4.48 -5.85 -13.72
C ALA A 32 -4.08 -4.49 -13.10
N LYS A 33 -4.58 -3.37 -13.65
CA LYS A 33 -4.38 -2.04 -13.04
C LYS A 33 -5.20 -1.87 -11.77
N GLU A 34 -6.41 -2.43 -11.74
CA GLU A 34 -7.32 -2.28 -10.61
C GLU A 34 -6.90 -3.12 -9.40
N SER A 35 -6.39 -4.34 -9.60
CA SER A 35 -5.85 -5.17 -8.53
C SER A 35 -4.59 -4.57 -7.91
N GLY A 36 -3.64 -4.12 -8.75
CA GLY A 36 -2.42 -3.46 -8.26
C GLY A 36 -2.68 -2.12 -7.57
N LYS A 37 -3.76 -1.41 -7.93
CA LYS A 37 -4.18 -0.19 -7.25
C LYS A 37 -4.83 -0.48 -5.90
N LYS A 38 -5.68 -1.50 -5.79
CA LYS A 38 -6.28 -1.92 -4.52
C LYS A 38 -5.24 -2.37 -3.51
N GLU A 39 -4.25 -3.16 -3.93
CA GLU A 39 -3.19 -3.62 -3.03
C GLU A 39 -2.31 -2.46 -2.53
N ARG A 40 -2.01 -1.49 -3.40
CA ARG A 40 -1.30 -0.26 -3.02
C ARG A 40 -2.11 0.64 -2.09
N ASP A 41 -3.41 0.77 -2.33
CA ASP A 41 -4.33 1.56 -1.50
C ASP A 41 -4.57 0.88 -0.13
N GLU A 42 -4.64 -0.45 -0.09
CA GLU A 42 -4.68 -1.23 1.15
C GLU A 42 -3.38 -1.08 1.94
N TRP A 43 -2.22 -1.23 1.31
CA TRP A 43 -0.92 -0.98 1.96
C TRP A 43 -0.77 0.48 2.44
N ALA A 44 -1.29 1.44 1.69
CA ALA A 44 -1.30 2.85 2.08
C ALA A 44 -2.23 3.12 3.27
N LYS A 45 -3.36 2.40 3.37
CA LYS A 45 -4.31 2.51 4.49
C LYS A 45 -3.86 1.74 5.73
N GLU A 46 -3.21 0.59 5.57
CA GLU A 46 -2.84 -0.33 6.65
C GLU A 46 -1.63 0.16 7.47
N ASN A 47 -0.78 1.03 6.90
CA ASN A 47 0.54 1.35 7.48
C ASN A 47 0.83 2.83 7.79
N VAL A 48 -0.19 3.69 7.86
CA VAL A 48 -0.03 5.08 8.29
C VAL A 48 -0.62 5.27 9.70
N LEU A 49 0.00 4.61 10.69
CA LEU A 49 -0.17 5.05 12.09
C LEU A 49 0.45 6.45 12.21
N SER A 50 -0.30 7.48 12.55
CA SER A 50 0.27 8.82 12.75
C SER A 50 1.33 8.79 13.86
N ALA A 51 2.24 9.77 13.86
CA ALA A 51 3.27 9.89 14.90
C ALA A 51 2.67 9.87 16.33
N TYR A 52 1.49 10.49 16.47
CA TYR A 52 0.71 10.47 17.71
C TYR A 52 0.20 9.06 18.07
N GLN A 53 -0.30 8.29 17.10
CA GLN A 53 -0.74 6.91 17.33
C GLN A 53 0.42 5.98 17.72
N VAL A 54 1.62 6.22 17.19
CA VAL A 54 2.83 5.48 17.58
C VAL A 54 3.21 5.77 19.04
N GLN A 55 3.15 7.04 19.45
CA GLN A 55 3.42 7.45 20.83
C GLN A 55 2.38 6.86 21.81
N ASN A 56 1.09 6.95 21.48
CA ASN A 56 0.05 6.35 22.33
C ASN A 56 0.22 4.84 22.49
N LYS A 57 0.55 4.12 21.40
CA LYS A 57 0.80 2.67 21.48
C LYS A 57 2.05 2.35 22.31
N ARG A 58 3.12 3.14 22.20
CA ARG A 58 4.31 3.00 23.04
C ARG A 58 3.94 3.14 24.52
N ASP A 59 3.16 4.15 24.86
CA ASP A 59 2.79 4.44 26.26
C ASP A 59 1.85 3.37 26.83
N GLU A 60 0.90 2.89 26.02
CA GLU A 60 0.01 1.79 26.38
C GLU A 60 0.77 0.48 26.65
N LEU A 61 1.72 0.13 25.77
CA LEU A 61 2.55 -1.06 25.91
C LEU A 61 3.48 -0.96 27.12
N THR A 62 4.08 0.21 27.35
CA THR A 62 4.94 0.49 28.51
C THR A 62 4.14 0.32 29.81
N SER A 63 2.94 0.91 29.88
CA SER A 63 2.05 0.79 31.04
C SER A 63 1.60 -0.67 31.28
N THR A 64 1.36 -1.42 30.21
CA THR A 64 1.01 -2.85 30.32
C THR A 64 2.17 -3.67 30.86
N ILE A 65 3.40 -3.39 30.40
CA ILE A 65 4.63 -4.01 30.92
C ILE A 65 4.78 -3.71 32.41
N ASP A 66 4.62 -2.45 32.81
CA ASP A 66 4.67 -2.03 34.22
C ASP A 66 3.66 -2.78 35.08
N LYS A 67 2.42 -2.89 34.59
CA LYS A 67 1.32 -3.53 35.32
C LYS A 67 1.49 -5.04 35.44
N LYS A 68 2.12 -5.70 34.47
CA LYS A 68 2.22 -7.17 34.40
C LYS A 68 3.53 -7.71 34.96
N LEU A 69 4.63 -6.99 34.79
CA LEU A 69 5.97 -7.45 35.13
C LEU A 69 6.60 -6.65 36.29
N GLY A 70 5.95 -5.58 36.74
CA GLY A 70 6.52 -4.66 37.73
C GLY A 70 7.52 -3.71 37.06
N ALA A 71 7.53 -2.44 37.50
CA ALA A 71 8.25 -1.38 36.82
C ALA A 71 9.78 -1.57 36.79
N ASP A 72 10.33 -2.27 37.78
CA ASP A 72 11.77 -2.36 38.07
C ASP A 72 12.34 -3.78 37.86
N THR A 73 11.66 -4.66 37.12
CA THR A 73 12.25 -5.96 36.76
C THR A 73 13.18 -5.83 35.56
N PRO A 74 14.28 -6.61 35.49
CA PRO A 74 15.17 -6.64 34.32
C PRO A 74 14.41 -6.94 33.02
N ASP A 75 13.42 -7.83 33.09
CA ASP A 75 12.58 -8.23 31.94
C ASP A 75 11.67 -7.08 31.49
N ALA A 76 11.06 -6.33 32.42
CA ALA A 76 10.30 -5.13 32.11
C ALA A 76 11.18 -4.07 31.44
N GLY A 77 12.40 -3.87 31.95
CA GLY A 77 13.39 -2.95 31.36
C GLY A 77 13.72 -3.31 29.90
N MET A 78 13.97 -4.60 29.64
CA MET A 78 14.27 -5.08 28.28
C MET A 78 13.08 -4.87 27.32
N LEU A 79 11.86 -5.19 27.76
CA LEU A 79 10.66 -5.03 26.94
C LEU A 79 10.35 -3.56 26.65
N LYS A 80 10.49 -2.67 27.64
CA LYS A 80 10.33 -1.22 27.43
C LYS A 80 11.34 -0.68 26.42
N LYS A 81 12.57 -1.19 26.44
CA LYS A 81 13.60 -0.82 25.46
C LYS A 81 13.19 -1.21 24.04
N ILE A 82 12.69 -2.44 23.85
CA ILE A 82 12.20 -2.93 22.54
C ILE A 82 11.02 -2.06 22.04
N VAL A 83 10.08 -1.73 22.93
CA VAL A 83 8.92 -0.88 22.61
C VAL A 83 9.37 0.53 22.20
N ASN A 84 10.37 1.09 22.88
CA ASN A 84 10.93 2.41 22.54
C ASN A 84 11.66 2.38 21.20
N GLU A 85 12.54 1.40 20.96
CA GLU A 85 13.25 1.26 19.68
C GLU A 85 12.27 1.09 18.50
N TRP A 86 11.21 0.31 18.68
CA TRP A 86 10.15 0.19 17.68
C TRP A 86 9.46 1.53 17.38
N ALA A 87 9.14 2.30 18.43
CA ALA A 87 8.48 3.59 18.29
C ALA A 87 9.38 4.59 17.53
N GLU A 88 10.67 4.62 17.86
CA GLU A 88 11.67 5.44 17.18
C GLU A 88 11.83 5.06 15.71
N LEU A 89 11.91 3.77 15.39
CA LEU A 89 12.00 3.29 14.01
C LEU A 89 10.77 3.69 13.18
N LYS A 90 9.58 3.61 13.76
CA LYS A 90 8.34 4.06 13.11
C LYS A 90 8.36 5.58 12.89
N LEU A 91 8.78 6.37 13.88
CA LEU A 91 8.87 7.82 13.79
C LEU A 91 9.93 8.27 12.75
N LYS A 92 11.10 7.62 12.72
CA LYS A 92 12.15 7.89 11.73
C LYS A 92 11.66 7.61 10.31
N ARG A 93 10.91 6.53 10.08
CA ARG A 93 10.27 6.24 8.79
C ARG A 93 9.24 7.33 8.38
N PHE A 94 8.59 8.01 9.33
CA PHE A 94 7.73 9.16 9.02
C PHE A 94 8.52 10.41 8.66
N ALA A 95 9.66 10.64 9.31
CA ALA A 95 10.57 11.74 9.01
C ALA A 95 11.22 11.56 7.64
N GLU A 96 11.75 10.37 7.32
CA GLU A 96 12.38 10.06 6.02
C GLU A 96 11.39 10.10 4.85
N ARG A 97 10.15 9.62 5.05
CA ARG A 97 9.10 9.81 4.04
C ARG A 97 8.75 11.29 3.79
N ARG A 98 8.92 12.15 4.80
CA ARG A 98 8.71 13.61 4.68
C ARG A 98 9.97 14.39 4.29
N SER A 99 11.16 13.82 4.42
CA SER A 99 12.43 14.50 4.13
C SER A 99 12.65 14.65 2.63
N TRP A 100 12.28 13.66 1.81
CA TRP A 100 12.28 13.81 0.34
C TRP A 100 11.31 14.90 -0.17
N VAL A 101 10.33 15.30 0.65
CA VAL A 101 9.36 16.36 0.32
C VAL A 101 9.79 17.73 0.87
N ARG A 102 10.69 17.81 1.88
CA ARG A 102 11.01 19.09 2.55
C ARG A 102 12.49 19.49 2.59
N GLU A 103 13.43 18.59 2.30
CA GLU A 103 14.86 18.93 2.21
C GLU A 103 15.49 18.14 1.05
N PRO A 104 15.37 18.63 -0.21
CA PRO A 104 16.07 18.03 -1.33
C PRO A 104 17.60 18.20 -1.28
N GLU A 105 18.13 19.04 -0.38
CA GLU A 105 19.55 19.42 -0.33
C GLU A 105 20.42 18.62 0.64
N LYS A 106 19.87 17.62 1.35
CA LYS A 106 20.68 16.69 2.16
C LYS A 106 21.04 15.45 1.35
N LYS A 107 21.73 15.65 0.23
CA LYS A 107 22.48 14.59 -0.44
C LYS A 107 23.90 15.07 -0.71
N GLU A 108 24.80 14.36 -0.04
CA GLU A 108 26.20 14.11 -0.40
C GLU A 108 27.18 15.25 -0.13
N ASP A 109 27.84 15.15 1.03
CA ASP A 109 29.31 15.22 1.09
C ASP A 109 29.85 13.78 1.13
#